data_AF-A0A4Y4MAQ8-F1
#
_entry.id   AF-A0A4Y4MAQ8-F1
#
_cell.length_a   1.000
_cell.length_b   1.000
_cell.length_c   1.000
_cell.angle_alpha   90.00
_cell.angle_beta   90.00
_cell.angle_gamma   90.00
#
_symmetry.space_group_name_H-M   'P 1'
#
loop_
_entity.id
_entity.type
_entity.pdbx_description
1 polymer ?
#
loop_
_entity_poly.entity_id
_entity_poly.type
_entity_poly.pdbx_seq_one_letter_code
_entity_poly.pdbx_strand_id
1 'polypeptide(L)'
;MDEKNLLEEPETNLNASARALAATPTLHVGGRYLQDPCGNNVVLHGVAITPSPWFNGCQYGANSGYCTWDNYNVQGALNYNKAVMNKLSSSADGWYLNYIRLHIDPYWTNDPGPAIPENDISRFNYNRLVTYTDQVIIPLINHARSLGMYVILRPPGVCPNRIAVNDAYHSYLKTVWTFLSQHPSLKNADNVMFELANEPVEILGTNGTWGSTGNEHFAALKNFFQPLVNIIRNNGANNVCWIPGTGWQSHYQGYVNNQITGGNIGYAVHIYPGYWGGLSNYQSFQNAWNINVKPIADIAPIAITETDWAPQGYGTFGIGTTGTAGGSGFGANLKYIADQSGNVSWNVLAPDNLLHKGDPNAGTAYNNDWEACAAPVKQWFQQYASSNYPVGNCNTNNSLVNNGIYEIEFQTDANKVLDLKSGEDANGAVLRPWTRNGASAQRWVAIDAGNGYWRFVSKASASNRCIDLTSNSNTLGTSIRLWQNYGNDAQAWQVVAVSNGYYKILSKVDATRGWDIPNCTMDGNSNLQLWDYYGTSCQLFKFKFIAMN
;
A
#
# COMPACT_ATOMS: atom_id res chain seq x y z
N MET A 1 -10.30 -12.99 -19.09
CA MET A 1 -10.96 -13.87 -18.10
C MET A 1 -12.26 -13.19 -17.73
N ASP A 2 -13.37 -13.92 -17.61
CA ASP A 2 -14.66 -13.31 -17.26
C ASP A 2 -14.67 -13.00 -15.75
N GLU A 3 -14.42 -11.74 -15.41
CA GLU A 3 -14.29 -11.30 -14.00
C GLU A 3 -15.63 -11.36 -13.25
N LYS A 4 -16.75 -11.47 -13.97
CA LYS A 4 -18.11 -11.50 -13.43
C LYS A 4 -18.48 -12.81 -12.72
N ASN A 5 -17.86 -13.92 -13.12
CA ASN A 5 -18.25 -15.28 -12.68
C ASN A 5 -17.29 -15.92 -11.66
N LEU A 6 -16.40 -15.15 -11.04
CA LEU A 6 -15.45 -15.66 -10.02
C LEU A 6 -16.11 -16.07 -8.68
N LEU A 7 -17.45 -16.16 -8.62
CA LEU A 7 -18.24 -16.56 -7.45
C LEU A 7 -18.80 -17.99 -7.53
N GLU A 8 -18.46 -18.79 -8.55
CA GLU A 8 -18.89 -20.20 -8.64
C GLU A 8 -17.97 -21.20 -7.93
N GLU A 9 -16.87 -20.76 -7.31
CA GLU A 9 -16.24 -21.59 -6.27
C GLU A 9 -17.12 -21.52 -5.01
N PRO A 10 -17.49 -22.65 -4.41
CA PRO A 10 -18.30 -22.66 -3.20
C PRO A 10 -17.64 -21.77 -2.15
N GLU A 11 -18.43 -21.21 -1.22
CA GLU A 11 -17.97 -20.51 -0.01
C GLU A 11 -17.14 -21.42 0.93
N THR A 12 -16.18 -22.17 0.39
CA THR A 12 -15.22 -22.96 1.13
C THR A 12 -14.21 -22.01 1.74
N ASN A 13 -14.50 -21.60 2.96
CA ASN A 13 -13.53 -21.26 3.99
C ASN A 13 -12.50 -20.18 3.63
N LEU A 14 -12.92 -19.09 2.97
CA LEU A 14 -12.30 -17.81 3.28
C LEU A 14 -12.82 -17.35 4.64
N ASN A 15 -12.33 -17.99 5.70
CA ASN A 15 -12.32 -17.42 7.04
C ASN A 15 -11.40 -16.20 6.98
N ALA A 16 -11.88 -15.13 6.35
CA ALA A 16 -11.47 -13.78 6.65
C ALA A 16 -11.97 -13.51 8.07
N SER A 17 -11.29 -14.12 9.05
CA SER A 17 -11.37 -13.73 10.45
C SER A 17 -11.38 -12.22 10.46
N ALA A 18 -12.43 -11.62 11.01
CA ALA A 18 -12.62 -10.18 11.04
C ALA A 18 -11.33 -9.51 11.55
N ARG A 19 -10.48 -9.04 10.63
CA ARG A 19 -9.27 -8.31 10.98
C ARG A 19 -9.68 -6.87 11.15
N ALA A 20 -10.29 -6.59 12.30
CA ALA A 20 -10.19 -5.27 12.88
C ALA A 20 -8.69 -5.02 13.13
N LEU A 21 -8.02 -4.32 12.22
CA LEU A 21 -6.65 -3.87 12.43
C LEU A 21 -6.66 -2.91 13.61
N ALA A 22 -6.24 -3.39 14.78
CA ALA A 22 -6.19 -2.59 16.00
C ALA A 22 -5.15 -1.44 15.96
N ALA A 23 -4.30 -1.39 14.92
CA ALA A 23 -3.49 -0.23 14.57
C ALA A 23 -3.07 -0.31 13.09
N THR A 24 -3.11 0.81 12.39
CA THR A 24 -2.50 1.00 11.07
C THR A 24 -0.98 1.09 11.21
N PRO A 25 -0.18 0.13 10.73
CA PRO A 25 1.26 0.28 10.74
C PRO A 25 1.74 1.47 9.90
N THR A 26 2.81 2.13 10.34
CA THR A 26 3.43 3.19 9.55
C THR A 26 3.94 2.64 8.22
N LEU A 27 3.37 3.11 7.12
CA LEU A 27 3.84 2.76 5.78
C LEU A 27 4.99 3.69 5.36
N HIS A 28 5.86 3.17 4.51
CA HIS A 28 6.98 3.91 3.94
C HIS A 28 7.24 3.47 2.49
N VAL A 29 8.03 4.23 1.75
CA VAL A 29 8.42 3.87 0.39
C VAL A 29 9.68 3.02 0.42
N GLY A 30 9.61 1.81 -0.13
CA GLY A 30 10.71 0.88 -0.29
C GLY A 30 10.92 0.52 -1.76
N GLY A 31 11.91 1.14 -2.40
CA GLY A 31 12.09 1.05 -3.86
C GLY A 31 10.85 1.56 -4.60
N ARG A 32 10.32 0.76 -5.52
CA ARG A 32 9.07 1.10 -6.25
C ARG A 32 7.78 0.80 -5.48
N TYR A 33 7.86 0.31 -4.24
CA TYR A 33 6.69 -0.16 -3.49
C TYR A 33 6.37 0.74 -2.30
N LEU A 34 5.08 0.77 -1.93
CA LEU A 34 4.67 1.14 -0.59
C LEU A 34 4.83 -0.10 0.28
N GLN A 35 5.45 0.04 1.44
CA GLN A 35 5.79 -1.07 2.31
C GLN A 35 5.38 -0.80 3.75
N ASP A 36 4.98 -1.86 4.43
CA ASP A 36 4.81 -1.85 5.88
C ASP A 36 6.17 -1.95 6.60
N PRO A 37 6.24 -1.77 7.94
CA PRO A 37 7.49 -1.87 8.69
C PRO A 37 8.20 -3.23 8.59
N CYS A 38 7.52 -4.26 8.08
CA CYS A 38 8.04 -5.61 7.94
C CYS A 38 8.63 -5.87 6.55
N GLY A 39 8.53 -4.89 5.65
CA GLY A 39 9.02 -4.93 4.28
C GLY A 39 8.06 -5.66 3.33
N ASN A 40 6.81 -5.91 3.73
CA ASN A 40 5.81 -6.45 2.81
C ASN A 40 5.33 -5.32 1.90
N ASN A 41 5.09 -5.65 0.63
CA ASN A 41 4.49 -4.72 -0.30
C ASN A 41 3.00 -4.54 0.03
N VAL A 42 2.55 -3.28 -0.01
CA VAL A 42 1.20 -2.87 0.33
C VAL A 42 0.56 -2.16 -0.86
N VAL A 43 -0.69 -2.50 -1.15
CA VAL A 43 -1.56 -1.73 -2.04
C VAL A 43 -2.85 -1.39 -1.32
N LEU A 44 -3.21 -0.11 -1.32
CA LEU A 44 -4.37 0.41 -0.62
C LEU A 44 -5.53 0.58 -1.61
N HIS A 45 -6.75 0.29 -1.14
CA HIS A 45 -7.99 0.35 -1.92
C HIS A 45 -9.08 1.11 -1.16
N GLY A 46 -9.68 2.10 -1.81
CA GLY A 46 -10.40 3.14 -1.08
C GLY A 46 -11.45 3.91 -1.87
N VAL A 47 -11.89 5.01 -1.25
CA VAL A 47 -12.79 6.00 -1.82
C VAL A 47 -12.32 7.40 -1.43
N ALA A 48 -12.54 8.41 -2.27
CA ALA A 48 -12.36 9.78 -1.82
C ALA A 48 -13.52 10.22 -0.92
N ILE A 49 -13.19 10.95 0.13
CA ILE A 49 -14.11 11.56 1.07
C ILE A 49 -13.85 13.07 1.03
N THR A 50 -14.88 13.81 0.62
CA THR A 50 -14.88 15.27 0.60
C THR A 50 -15.96 15.75 1.57
N PRO A 51 -15.61 16.22 2.78
CA PRO A 51 -16.56 16.78 3.72
C PRO A 51 -17.16 18.09 3.19
N SER A 52 -18.10 17.99 2.26
CA SER A 52 -18.78 19.11 1.61
C SER A 52 -20.25 18.74 1.47
N PRO A 53 -21.21 19.64 1.73
CA PRO A 53 -22.62 19.31 1.57
C PRO A 53 -22.93 18.76 0.17
N TRP A 54 -22.27 19.31 -0.86
CA TRP A 54 -22.47 18.88 -2.25
C TRP A 54 -22.11 17.40 -2.46
N PHE A 55 -20.90 17.00 -2.04
CA PHE A 55 -20.43 15.61 -2.10
C PHE A 55 -21.17 14.69 -1.12
N ASN A 56 -21.77 15.25 -0.07
CA ASN A 56 -22.47 14.52 0.99
C ASN A 56 -24.00 14.51 0.77
N GLY A 57 -24.40 14.36 -0.49
CA GLY A 57 -25.78 14.10 -0.92
C GLY A 57 -26.58 15.34 -1.34
N CYS A 58 -26.14 16.57 -1.01
CA CYS A 58 -26.90 17.78 -1.36
C CYS A 58 -26.89 18.13 -2.85
N GLN A 59 -25.98 17.55 -3.64
CA GLN A 59 -26.03 17.66 -5.10
C GLN A 59 -27.34 17.12 -5.71
N TYR A 60 -28.04 16.22 -5.00
CA TYR A 60 -29.33 15.67 -5.42
C TYR A 60 -30.53 16.56 -5.03
N GLY A 61 -30.27 17.71 -4.42
CA GLY A 61 -31.26 18.69 -3.98
C GLY A 61 -31.50 18.66 -2.46
N ALA A 62 -31.79 19.83 -1.88
CA ALA A 62 -31.93 20.02 -0.44
C ALA A 62 -33.06 19.17 0.18
N ASN A 63 -34.13 18.88 -0.58
CA ASN A 63 -35.28 18.09 -0.11
C ASN A 63 -35.25 16.63 -0.59
N SER A 64 -34.12 16.15 -1.11
CA SER A 64 -34.00 14.80 -1.68
C SER A 64 -34.03 13.67 -0.65
N GLY A 65 -33.89 13.99 0.63
CA GLY A 65 -33.65 13.00 1.70
C GLY A 65 -32.19 12.55 1.81
N TYR A 66 -31.34 12.84 0.80
CA TYR A 66 -29.91 12.52 0.80
C TYR A 66 -29.03 13.67 1.32
N CYS A 67 -29.52 14.91 1.25
CA CYS A 67 -28.84 16.06 1.85
C CYS A 67 -29.03 16.04 3.38
N THR A 68 -28.00 15.65 4.12
CA THR A 68 -28.11 15.40 5.57
C THR A 68 -27.52 16.50 6.45
N TRP A 69 -26.73 17.41 5.88
CA TRP A 69 -26.15 18.53 6.61
C TRP A 69 -25.71 19.65 5.66
N ASP A 70 -25.72 20.88 6.15
CA ASP A 70 -25.24 22.07 5.47
C ASP A 70 -24.79 23.13 6.50
N ASN A 71 -24.63 24.38 6.06
CA ASN A 71 -24.39 25.56 6.91
C ASN A 71 -23.28 25.36 7.97
N TYR A 72 -22.14 24.79 7.57
CA TYR A 72 -20.98 24.54 8.42
C TYR A 72 -21.27 23.67 9.65
N ASN A 73 -22.31 22.82 9.59
CA ASN A 73 -22.65 21.88 10.64
C ASN A 73 -21.58 20.78 10.77
N VAL A 74 -20.62 21.01 11.66
CA VAL A 74 -19.52 20.08 11.97
C VAL A 74 -20.06 18.70 12.36
N GLN A 75 -21.04 18.63 13.26
CA GLN A 75 -21.55 17.34 13.73
C GLN A 75 -22.24 16.55 12.61
N GLY A 76 -23.01 17.22 11.77
CA GLY A 76 -23.65 16.62 10.59
C GLY A 76 -22.62 16.07 9.60
N ALA A 77 -21.57 16.86 9.31
CA ALA A 77 -20.46 16.43 8.46
C ALA A 77 -19.75 15.20 9.05
N LEU A 78 -19.44 15.20 10.35
CA LEU A 78 -18.82 14.07 11.01
C LEU A 78 -19.72 12.83 10.99
N ASN A 79 -21.00 12.97 11.31
CA ASN A 79 -21.94 11.85 11.34
C ASN A 79 -22.03 11.16 9.97
N TYR A 80 -22.22 11.93 8.90
CA TYR A 80 -22.33 11.38 7.54
C TYR A 80 -21.04 10.66 7.13
N ASN A 81 -19.89 11.35 7.19
CA ASN A 81 -18.65 10.77 6.66
C ASN A 81 -18.18 9.57 7.50
N LYS A 82 -18.42 9.56 8.82
CA LYS A 82 -18.14 8.39 9.68
C LYS A 82 -19.06 7.22 9.35
N ALA A 83 -20.33 7.47 9.07
CA ALA A 83 -21.26 6.42 8.66
C ALA A 83 -20.86 5.80 7.30
N VAL A 84 -20.43 6.61 6.34
CA VAL A 84 -19.88 6.14 5.06
C VAL A 84 -18.65 5.27 5.28
N MET A 85 -17.68 5.72 6.09
CA MET A 85 -16.49 4.94 6.41
C MET A 85 -16.86 3.60 7.09
N ASN A 86 -17.74 3.61 8.08
CA ASN A 86 -18.22 2.39 8.75
C ASN A 86 -18.82 1.40 7.76
N LYS A 87 -19.66 1.88 6.83
CA LYS A 87 -20.31 1.04 5.83
C LYS A 87 -19.30 0.41 4.86
N LEU A 88 -18.36 1.23 4.36
CA LEU A 88 -17.41 0.82 3.33
C LEU A 88 -16.19 0.05 3.87
N SER A 89 -15.98 0.02 5.19
CA SER A 89 -14.98 -0.85 5.82
C SER A 89 -15.57 -2.15 6.39
N SER A 90 -16.90 -2.33 6.34
CA SER A 90 -17.60 -3.43 6.99
C SER A 90 -17.65 -4.67 6.10
N SER A 91 -16.95 -5.73 6.52
CA SER A 91 -17.00 -7.04 5.84
C SER A 91 -18.38 -7.68 5.94
N ALA A 92 -19.18 -7.34 6.96
CA ALA A 92 -20.57 -7.79 7.08
C ALA A 92 -21.48 -7.18 6.00
N ASP A 93 -21.10 -6.02 5.46
CA ASP A 93 -21.76 -5.36 4.33
C ASP A 93 -21.14 -5.72 2.97
N GLY A 94 -20.13 -6.59 2.97
CA GLY A 94 -19.37 -7.02 1.81
C GLY A 94 -18.37 -5.98 1.29
N TRP A 95 -17.96 -5.02 2.13
CA TRP A 95 -16.97 -4.00 1.78
C TRP A 95 -15.69 -4.14 2.61
N TYR A 96 -14.56 -3.75 2.02
CA TYR A 96 -13.22 -4.02 2.56
C TYR A 96 -12.23 -2.85 2.36
N LEU A 97 -12.73 -1.61 2.27
CA LEU A 97 -11.84 -0.47 2.02
C LEU A 97 -10.86 -0.29 3.18
N ASN A 98 -9.60 -0.02 2.84
CA ASN A 98 -8.51 0.14 3.81
C ASN A 98 -7.81 1.52 3.70
N TYR A 99 -8.30 2.42 2.85
CA TYR A 99 -7.94 3.83 2.90
C TYR A 99 -9.04 4.75 2.39
N ILE A 100 -8.93 6.04 2.75
CA ILE A 100 -9.66 7.14 2.13
C ILE A 100 -8.70 8.18 1.56
N ARG A 101 -9.10 8.84 0.48
CA ARG A 101 -8.49 10.11 0.06
C ARG A 101 -9.32 11.24 0.66
N LEU A 102 -8.78 11.95 1.65
CA LEU A 102 -9.50 13.00 2.37
C LEU A 102 -9.21 14.38 1.76
N HIS A 103 -10.24 15.02 1.22
CA HIS A 103 -10.19 16.38 0.71
C HIS A 103 -10.56 17.38 1.80
N ILE A 104 -9.66 18.32 2.10
CA ILE A 104 -10.02 19.49 2.89
C ILE A 104 -10.79 20.47 1.98
N ASP A 105 -12.11 20.37 1.90
CA ASP A 105 -12.88 21.21 0.96
C ASP A 105 -12.77 22.72 1.26
N PRO A 106 -12.60 23.60 0.24
CA PRO A 106 -12.60 25.06 0.41
C PRO A 106 -13.84 25.62 1.11
N TYR A 107 -14.96 24.89 1.12
CA TYR A 107 -16.11 25.18 1.96
C TYR A 107 -15.67 25.54 3.38
N TRP A 108 -14.81 24.71 4.00
CA TRP A 108 -14.35 24.94 5.36
C TRP A 108 -13.32 26.06 5.46
N THR A 109 -12.41 26.19 4.49
CA THR A 109 -11.24 27.06 4.62
C THR A 109 -11.45 28.47 4.09
N ASN A 110 -12.47 28.71 3.27
CA ASN A 110 -12.76 30.02 2.72
C ASN A 110 -13.72 30.81 3.62
N ASP A 111 -13.60 32.14 3.60
CA ASP A 111 -14.61 33.01 4.19
C ASP A 111 -15.99 32.74 3.57
N PRO A 112 -17.05 32.55 4.39
CA PRO A 112 -18.39 32.27 3.89
C PRO A 112 -18.88 33.33 2.91
N GLY A 113 -19.52 32.89 1.83
CA GLY A 113 -20.09 33.77 0.82
C GLY A 113 -20.60 33.01 -0.39
N PRO A 114 -20.94 33.72 -1.49
CA PRO A 114 -21.41 33.10 -2.73
C PRO A 114 -20.41 32.08 -3.28
N ALA A 115 -20.87 31.02 -3.95
CA ALA A 115 -20.00 30.02 -4.53
C ALA A 115 -18.95 30.66 -5.48
N ILE A 116 -17.71 30.19 -5.36
CA ILE A 116 -16.59 30.53 -6.24
C ILE A 116 -15.97 29.25 -6.77
N PRO A 117 -15.24 29.29 -7.91
CA PRO A 117 -14.52 28.14 -8.41
C PRO A 117 -13.59 27.53 -7.35
N GLU A 118 -13.44 26.20 -7.34
CA GLU A 118 -12.62 25.49 -6.34
C GLU A 118 -11.13 25.91 -6.40
N ASN A 119 -10.65 26.39 -7.54
CA ASN A 119 -9.28 26.88 -7.73
C ASN A 119 -9.09 28.35 -7.31
N ASP A 120 -10.15 29.05 -6.92
CA ASP A 120 -10.08 30.45 -6.50
C ASP A 120 -9.71 30.56 -5.01
N ILE A 121 -8.48 31.01 -4.76
CA ILE A 121 -7.92 31.19 -3.42
C ILE A 121 -8.18 32.57 -2.82
N SER A 122 -8.94 33.45 -3.49
CA SER A 122 -9.15 34.85 -3.06
C SER A 122 -9.83 34.98 -1.70
N ARG A 123 -10.56 33.95 -1.26
CA ARG A 123 -11.25 33.90 0.04
C ARG A 123 -10.61 32.97 1.05
N PHE A 124 -9.44 32.41 0.76
CA PHE A 124 -8.77 31.52 1.69
C PHE A 124 -8.51 32.25 3.02
N ASN A 125 -8.97 31.64 4.12
CA ASN A 125 -8.79 32.15 5.46
C ASN A 125 -7.99 31.14 6.30
N TYR A 126 -6.77 31.54 6.67
CA TYR A 126 -5.86 30.69 7.45
C TYR A 126 -6.44 30.27 8.80
N ASN A 127 -7.16 31.15 9.50
CA ASN A 127 -7.77 30.80 10.79
C ASN A 127 -8.85 29.73 10.65
N ARG A 128 -9.57 29.74 9.52
CA ARG A 128 -10.54 28.71 9.20
C ARG A 128 -9.87 27.38 8.84
N LEU A 129 -8.76 27.40 8.10
CA LEU A 129 -7.93 26.20 7.90
C LEU A 129 -7.55 25.58 9.25
N VAL A 130 -6.99 26.37 10.16
CA VAL A 130 -6.62 25.89 11.51
C VAL A 130 -7.83 25.30 12.22
N THR A 131 -8.93 26.06 12.30
CA THR A 131 -10.13 25.67 13.04
C THR A 131 -10.74 24.36 12.54
N TYR A 132 -10.92 24.22 11.22
CA TYR A 132 -11.62 23.07 10.66
C TYR A 132 -10.71 21.88 10.37
N THR A 133 -9.39 22.08 10.31
CA THR A 133 -8.46 20.95 10.46
C THR A 133 -8.74 20.24 11.78
N ASP A 134 -8.81 20.96 12.90
CA ASP A 134 -9.07 20.35 14.22
C ASP A 134 -10.50 19.85 14.40
N GLN A 135 -11.51 20.58 13.91
CA GLN A 135 -12.91 20.25 14.17
C GLN A 135 -13.51 19.22 13.21
N VAL A 136 -12.98 19.11 11.98
CA VAL A 136 -13.54 18.23 10.93
C VAL A 136 -12.51 17.20 10.49
N ILE A 137 -11.32 17.65 10.06
CA ILE A 137 -10.35 16.75 9.40
C ILE A 137 -9.73 15.76 10.39
N ILE A 138 -9.22 16.21 11.54
CA ILE A 138 -8.62 15.32 12.55
C ILE A 138 -9.62 14.29 13.08
N PRO A 139 -10.87 14.63 13.43
CA PRO A 139 -11.86 13.64 13.85
C PRO A 139 -12.19 12.58 12.79
N LEU A 140 -12.15 12.94 11.50
CA LEU A 140 -12.33 11.97 10.40
C LEU A 140 -11.10 11.07 10.24
N ILE A 141 -9.88 11.63 10.34
CA ILE A 141 -8.63 10.85 10.31
C ILE A 141 -8.59 9.85 11.47
N ASN A 142 -8.95 10.28 12.68
CA ASN A 142 -8.99 9.41 13.85
C ASN A 142 -10.04 8.31 13.71
N HIS A 143 -11.18 8.61 13.10
CA HIS A 143 -12.21 7.61 12.81
C HIS A 143 -11.71 6.59 11.79
N ALA A 144 -11.12 7.04 10.67
CA ALA A 144 -10.48 6.17 9.69
C ALA A 144 -9.44 5.25 10.37
N ARG A 145 -8.59 5.81 11.23
CA ARG A 145 -7.60 5.04 12.02
C ARG A 145 -8.24 3.96 12.87
N SER A 146 -9.37 4.25 13.54
CA SER A 146 -10.11 3.29 14.36
C SER A 146 -10.69 2.12 13.58
N LEU A 147 -10.87 2.29 12.27
CA LEU A 147 -11.32 1.26 11.32
C LEU A 147 -10.14 0.54 10.64
N GLY A 148 -8.89 0.86 10.99
CA GLY A 148 -7.71 0.32 10.32
C GLY A 148 -7.45 0.92 8.94
N MET A 149 -8.01 2.10 8.65
CA MET A 149 -7.89 2.77 7.35
C MET A 149 -6.79 3.85 7.35
N TYR A 150 -6.08 3.92 6.23
CA TYR A 150 -5.14 4.99 5.90
C TYR A 150 -5.84 6.20 5.31
N VAL A 151 -5.16 7.35 5.31
CA VAL A 151 -5.63 8.61 4.76
C VAL A 151 -4.56 9.20 3.86
N ILE A 152 -4.91 9.41 2.59
CA ILE A 152 -4.18 10.34 1.72
C ILE A 152 -4.87 11.70 1.87
N LEU A 153 -4.24 12.61 2.61
CA LEU A 153 -4.75 13.96 2.86
C LEU A 153 -4.27 14.89 1.74
N ARG A 154 -5.20 15.56 1.08
CA ARG A 154 -4.90 16.60 0.07
C ARG A 154 -5.22 18.01 0.60
N PRO A 155 -4.54 19.06 0.12
CA PRO A 155 -4.76 20.43 0.56
C PRO A 155 -6.10 20.95 0.02
N PRO A 156 -6.56 22.13 0.49
CA PRO A 156 -7.81 22.69 0.02
C PRO A 156 -7.77 23.14 -1.42
N GLY A 157 -8.80 22.75 -2.16
CA GLY A 157 -9.09 23.20 -3.52
C GLY A 157 -8.35 22.44 -4.61
N VAL A 158 -8.36 23.00 -5.82
CA VAL A 158 -7.72 22.44 -7.02
C VAL A 158 -6.77 23.45 -7.63
N CYS A 159 -5.74 22.98 -8.35
CA CYS A 159 -4.85 23.88 -9.07
C CYS A 159 -5.63 24.76 -10.05
N PRO A 160 -5.26 26.04 -10.18
CA PRO A 160 -5.64 26.83 -11.35
C PRO A 160 -5.13 26.16 -12.64
N ASN A 161 -5.77 26.46 -13.77
CA ASN A 161 -5.37 25.93 -15.09
C ASN A 161 -3.88 26.16 -15.42
N ARG A 162 -3.27 27.18 -14.82
CA ARG A 162 -1.87 27.55 -15.00
C ARG A 162 -1.24 27.84 -13.66
N ILE A 163 -0.16 27.13 -13.36
CA ILE A 163 0.66 27.33 -12.16
C ILE A 163 2.10 27.72 -12.55
N ALA A 164 2.75 28.54 -11.75
CA ALA A 164 4.14 28.90 -11.95
C ALA A 164 4.92 28.89 -10.63
N VAL A 165 6.22 28.62 -10.72
CA VAL A 165 7.09 28.71 -9.55
C VAL A 165 7.05 30.14 -9.01
N ASN A 166 6.59 30.26 -7.76
CA ASN A 166 6.48 31.50 -6.98
C ASN A 166 5.28 32.39 -7.34
N ASP A 167 4.29 31.86 -8.05
CA ASP A 167 3.00 32.53 -8.15
C ASP A 167 2.21 32.49 -6.83
N ALA A 168 1.02 33.08 -6.86
CA ALA A 168 0.13 33.14 -5.70
C ALA A 168 -0.26 31.73 -5.21
N TYR A 169 -0.49 30.79 -6.13
CA TYR A 169 -0.91 29.43 -5.77
C TYR A 169 0.22 28.60 -5.16
N HIS A 170 1.45 28.74 -5.66
CA HIS A 170 2.64 28.14 -5.06
C HIS A 170 2.84 28.65 -3.63
N SER A 171 2.65 29.96 -3.42
CA SER A 171 2.78 30.61 -2.12
C SER A 171 1.67 30.16 -1.14
N TYR A 172 0.44 29.98 -1.66
CA TYR A 172 -0.67 29.38 -0.95
C TYR A 172 -0.35 27.94 -0.48
N LEU A 173 0.12 27.07 -1.38
CA LEU A 173 0.49 25.69 -1.01
C LEU A 173 1.62 25.64 0.01
N LYS A 174 2.64 26.52 -0.08
CA LYS A 174 3.68 26.64 0.94
C LYS A 174 3.08 26.98 2.32
N THR A 175 2.10 27.87 2.36
CA THR A 175 1.40 28.26 3.60
C THR A 175 0.64 27.07 4.20
N VAL A 176 -0.15 26.39 3.36
CA VAL A 176 -0.93 25.21 3.77
C VAL A 176 -0.01 24.10 4.28
N TRP A 177 1.03 23.75 3.52
CA TRP A 177 1.92 22.65 3.91
C TRP A 177 2.81 22.98 5.10
N THR A 178 3.17 24.25 5.31
CA THR A 178 3.84 24.66 6.55
C THR A 178 2.98 24.32 7.76
N PHE A 179 1.68 24.63 7.71
CA PHE A 179 0.75 24.32 8.79
C PHE A 179 0.48 22.82 8.94
N LEU A 180 -0.01 22.16 7.88
CA LEU A 180 -0.46 20.77 7.96
C LEU A 180 0.66 19.80 8.36
N SER A 181 1.89 20.01 7.86
CA SER A 181 3.01 19.12 8.17
C SER A 181 3.62 19.33 9.57
N GLN A 182 3.35 20.46 10.22
CA GLN A 182 3.75 20.69 11.62
C GLN A 182 2.69 20.18 12.61
N HIS A 183 1.45 20.00 12.16
CA HIS A 183 0.33 19.66 13.02
C HIS A 183 0.58 18.34 13.77
N PRO A 184 0.47 18.30 15.12
CA PRO A 184 0.87 17.14 15.92
C PRO A 184 0.07 15.87 15.62
N SER A 185 -1.18 16.01 15.20
CA SER A 185 -2.05 14.88 14.81
C SER A 185 -1.84 14.39 13.37
N LEU A 186 -1.03 15.07 12.56
CA LEU A 186 -0.75 14.72 11.15
C LEU A 186 0.71 14.31 10.95
N LYS A 187 1.64 15.06 11.56
CA LYS A 187 3.07 14.81 11.48
C LYS A 187 3.42 13.42 12.00
N ASN A 188 3.94 12.58 11.12
CA ASN A 188 4.33 11.19 11.41
C ASN A 188 3.18 10.33 11.95
N ALA A 189 1.92 10.72 11.74
CA ALA A 189 0.79 9.86 12.04
C ALA A 189 0.88 8.60 11.18
N ASP A 190 0.71 7.45 11.83
CA ASP A 190 0.91 6.12 11.23
C ASP A 190 -0.05 5.82 10.08
N ASN A 191 -1.22 6.47 10.06
CA ASN A 191 -2.23 6.33 9.02
C ASN A 191 -2.32 7.51 8.03
N VAL A 192 -1.45 8.53 8.10
CA VAL A 192 -1.58 9.74 7.27
C VAL A 192 -0.45 9.88 6.26
N MET A 193 -0.82 10.16 5.01
CA MET A 193 0.06 10.51 3.90
C MET A 193 -0.43 11.82 3.26
N PHE A 194 0.43 12.48 2.48
CA PHE A 194 0.20 13.83 1.96
C PHE A 194 0.20 13.85 0.44
N GLU A 195 -0.91 14.21 -0.21
CA GLU A 195 -0.96 14.49 -1.65
C GLU A 195 -0.78 15.99 -1.87
N LEU A 196 0.30 16.41 -2.53
CA LEU A 196 0.79 17.80 -2.40
C LEU A 196 -0.06 18.88 -3.08
N ALA A 197 -0.84 18.52 -4.10
CA ALA A 197 -1.80 19.39 -4.78
C ALA A 197 -2.77 18.52 -5.58
N ASN A 198 -3.92 19.09 -5.95
CA ASN A 198 -4.90 18.45 -6.82
C ASN A 198 -4.84 19.04 -8.23
N GLU A 199 -4.77 18.18 -9.25
CA GLU A 199 -4.89 18.46 -10.69
C GLU A 199 -4.10 19.65 -11.26
N PRO A 200 -2.75 19.71 -11.14
CA PRO A 200 -1.97 20.59 -12.01
C PRO A 200 -2.33 20.35 -13.48
N VAL A 201 -2.59 21.43 -14.24
CA VAL A 201 -2.95 21.34 -15.66
C VAL A 201 -1.77 21.72 -16.54
N GLU A 202 -1.42 23.01 -16.59
CA GLU A 202 -0.21 23.54 -17.23
C GLU A 202 0.71 24.20 -16.19
N ILE A 203 2.02 24.10 -16.42
CA ILE A 203 3.03 24.83 -15.66
C ILE A 203 3.83 25.75 -16.58
N LEU A 204 4.30 26.89 -16.06
CA LEU A 204 5.30 27.70 -16.75
C LEU A 204 6.65 26.99 -16.71
N GLY A 205 7.09 26.46 -17.85
CA GLY A 205 8.35 25.76 -18.01
C GLY A 205 9.57 26.64 -17.71
N THR A 206 10.72 26.01 -17.47
CA THR A 206 11.99 26.72 -17.19
C THR A 206 12.49 27.57 -18.36
N ASN A 207 11.93 27.38 -19.55
CA ASN A 207 12.16 28.16 -20.76
C ASN A 207 11.18 29.34 -20.93
N GLY A 208 10.23 29.54 -19.99
CA GLY A 208 9.24 30.61 -20.03
C GLY A 208 8.00 30.31 -20.89
N THR A 209 7.77 29.07 -21.33
CA THR A 209 6.56 28.67 -22.06
C THR A 209 5.59 27.91 -21.18
N TRP A 210 4.29 28.05 -21.41
CA TRP A 210 3.27 27.24 -20.75
C TRP A 210 3.16 25.88 -21.43
N GLY A 211 2.99 24.83 -20.64
CA GLY A 211 2.77 23.48 -21.15
C GLY A 211 2.59 22.45 -20.05
N SER A 212 2.28 21.22 -20.45
CA SER A 212 1.94 20.11 -19.56
C SER A 212 2.88 18.91 -19.71
N THR A 213 3.79 18.93 -20.67
CA THR A 213 4.76 17.85 -20.96
C THR A 213 6.05 18.45 -21.51
N GLY A 214 7.14 17.69 -21.60
CA GLY A 214 8.45 18.20 -22.01
C GLY A 214 9.38 18.44 -20.82
N ASN A 215 10.68 18.29 -21.02
CA ASN A 215 11.65 18.26 -19.91
C ASN A 215 11.67 19.57 -19.12
N GLU A 216 11.51 20.70 -19.80
CA GLU A 216 11.41 22.05 -19.22
C GLU A 216 10.20 22.21 -18.29
N HIS A 217 9.08 21.54 -18.57
CA HIS A 217 7.88 21.57 -17.74
C HIS A 217 8.03 20.61 -16.55
N PHE A 218 8.62 19.42 -16.73
CA PHE A 218 8.93 18.53 -15.62
C PHE A 218 10.03 19.07 -14.69
N ALA A 219 11.01 19.80 -15.23
CA ALA A 219 11.98 20.54 -14.44
C ALA A 219 11.32 21.67 -13.63
N ALA A 220 10.35 22.37 -14.22
CA ALA A 220 9.54 23.35 -13.50
C ALA A 220 8.69 22.69 -12.40
N LEU A 221 8.08 21.52 -12.65
CA LEU A 221 7.33 20.77 -11.64
C LEU A 221 8.24 20.35 -10.47
N LYS A 222 9.47 19.92 -10.75
CA LYS A 222 10.46 19.69 -9.69
C LYS A 222 10.72 20.94 -8.87
N ASN A 223 10.92 22.09 -9.53
CA ASN A 223 11.14 23.37 -8.85
C ASN A 223 9.89 23.88 -8.09
N PHE A 224 8.70 23.40 -8.45
CA PHE A 224 7.44 23.70 -7.78
C PHE A 224 7.23 22.79 -6.55
N PHE A 225 7.39 21.47 -6.69
CA PHE A 225 7.05 20.52 -5.61
C PHE A 225 8.20 20.23 -4.65
N GLN A 226 9.47 20.30 -5.07
CA GLN A 226 10.60 20.06 -4.18
C GLN A 226 10.63 21.03 -2.98
N PRO A 227 10.34 22.34 -3.14
CA PRO A 227 10.22 23.25 -2.00
C PRO A 227 9.12 22.84 -1.00
N LEU A 228 8.00 22.29 -1.46
CA LEU A 228 6.93 21.80 -0.58
C LEU A 228 7.39 20.57 0.21
N VAL A 229 8.05 19.61 -0.44
CA VAL A 229 8.67 18.47 0.26
C VAL A 229 9.71 18.93 1.27
N ASN A 230 10.55 19.91 0.91
CA ASN A 230 11.55 20.45 1.83
C ASN A 230 10.89 21.09 3.06
N ILE A 231 9.79 21.83 2.91
CA ILE A 231 9.02 22.36 4.04
C ILE A 231 8.55 21.22 4.95
N ILE A 232 7.92 20.19 4.38
CA ILE A 232 7.42 19.02 5.11
C ILE A 232 8.56 18.33 5.89
N ARG A 233 9.70 18.08 5.25
CA ARG A 233 10.85 17.42 5.89
C ARG A 233 11.52 18.30 6.94
N ASN A 234 11.66 19.61 6.70
CA ASN A 234 12.20 20.56 7.67
C ASN A 234 11.33 20.69 8.93
N ASN A 235 10.02 20.42 8.80
CA ASN A 235 9.10 20.35 9.93
C ASN A 235 9.19 19.03 10.72
N GLY A 236 10.06 18.11 10.31
CA GLY A 236 10.26 16.80 10.92
C GLY A 236 9.21 15.76 10.52
N ALA A 237 8.40 16.05 9.49
CA ALA A 237 7.40 15.11 8.97
C ALA A 237 8.03 14.20 7.92
N ASN A 238 7.99 12.89 8.18
CA ASN A 238 8.45 11.83 7.30
C ASN A 238 7.28 11.06 6.65
N ASN A 239 6.06 11.61 6.69
CA ASN A 239 4.90 11.05 5.98
C ASN A 239 5.21 10.86 4.49
N VAL A 240 4.58 9.87 3.87
CA VAL A 240 4.64 9.67 2.41
C VAL A 240 4.05 10.87 1.70
N CYS A 241 4.81 11.44 0.77
CA CYS A 241 4.39 12.54 -0.09
C CYS A 241 4.04 12.00 -1.48
N TRP A 242 2.78 12.11 -1.87
CA TRP A 242 2.27 11.79 -3.19
C TRP A 242 2.35 13.03 -4.08
N ILE A 243 3.22 12.97 -5.08
CA ILE A 243 3.51 14.09 -5.99
C ILE A 243 2.55 14.02 -7.18
N PRO A 244 1.80 15.09 -7.48
CA PRO A 244 0.91 15.12 -8.63
C PRO A 244 1.66 15.46 -9.92
N GLY A 245 1.10 15.01 -11.05
CA GLY A 245 1.53 15.37 -12.40
C GLY A 245 0.67 16.46 -13.02
N THR A 246 1.09 16.93 -14.20
CA THR A 246 0.33 17.86 -15.05
C THR A 246 -0.77 17.14 -15.84
N GLY A 247 -1.58 17.92 -16.58
CA GLY A 247 -2.67 17.40 -17.40
C GLY A 247 -3.77 16.78 -16.54
N TRP A 248 -4.21 17.45 -15.49
CA TRP A 248 -5.16 16.91 -14.50
C TRP A 248 -4.63 15.61 -13.89
N GLN A 249 -3.37 15.63 -13.42
CA GLN A 249 -2.70 14.45 -12.85
C GLN A 249 -2.57 13.25 -13.80
N SER A 250 -2.43 13.51 -15.10
CA SER A 250 -2.29 12.46 -16.12
C SER A 250 -0.86 12.26 -16.64
N HIS A 251 0.08 13.19 -16.45
CA HIS A 251 1.40 13.14 -17.08
C HIS A 251 2.56 13.01 -16.07
N TYR A 252 3.38 11.95 -16.18
CA TYR A 252 4.52 11.69 -15.29
C TYR A 252 5.81 11.27 -16.02
N GLN A 253 5.77 11.14 -17.34
CA GLN A 253 6.84 10.57 -18.15
C GLN A 253 8.21 11.25 -17.98
N GLY A 254 8.24 12.55 -17.65
CA GLY A 254 9.50 13.27 -17.44
C GLY A 254 9.97 13.33 -15.99
N TYR A 255 9.21 12.80 -15.02
CA TYR A 255 9.65 12.74 -13.63
C TYR A 255 10.85 11.82 -13.43
N VAL A 256 11.06 10.80 -14.28
CA VAL A 256 12.25 9.93 -14.20
C VAL A 256 13.57 10.72 -14.29
N ASN A 257 13.57 11.83 -15.05
CA ASN A 257 14.71 12.74 -15.20
C ASN A 257 14.65 13.94 -14.22
N ASN A 258 13.50 14.16 -13.58
CA ASN A 258 13.22 15.30 -12.72
C ASN A 258 12.66 14.85 -11.36
N GLN A 259 13.24 13.80 -10.79
CA GLN A 259 12.70 13.17 -9.58
C GLN A 259 12.72 14.14 -8.39
N ILE A 260 11.66 14.07 -7.60
CA ILE A 260 11.56 14.69 -6.27
C ILE A 260 12.31 13.80 -5.29
N THR A 261 13.12 14.40 -4.43
CA THR A 261 13.93 13.68 -3.42
C THR A 261 13.51 14.08 -2.00
N GLY A 262 14.05 13.39 -0.99
CA GLY A 262 13.72 13.62 0.42
C GLY A 262 13.11 12.42 1.15
N GLY A 263 13.12 11.23 0.52
CA GLY A 263 12.57 9.98 1.08
C GLY A 263 11.05 9.95 1.08
N ASN A 264 10.46 8.76 1.13
CA ASN A 264 9.00 8.57 1.20
C ASN A 264 8.23 9.34 0.11
N ILE A 265 8.65 9.19 -1.15
CA ILE A 265 8.04 9.85 -2.31
C ILE A 265 7.30 8.82 -3.16
N GLY A 266 6.01 9.08 -3.41
CA GLY A 266 5.17 8.37 -4.39
C GLY A 266 4.50 9.36 -5.33
N TYR A 267 3.67 8.88 -6.26
CA TYR A 267 2.99 9.73 -7.24
C TYR A 267 1.48 9.51 -7.23
N ALA A 268 0.72 10.61 -7.14
CA ALA A 268 -0.75 10.61 -7.13
C ALA A 268 -1.27 10.83 -8.55
N VAL A 269 -2.01 9.87 -9.11
CA VAL A 269 -2.45 9.84 -10.51
C VAL A 269 -3.97 9.90 -10.61
N HIS A 270 -4.52 10.62 -11.58
CA HIS A 270 -5.94 10.53 -11.92
C HIS A 270 -6.07 9.75 -13.22
N ILE A 271 -7.02 8.80 -13.27
CA ILE A 271 -7.26 7.99 -14.47
C ILE A 271 -8.76 7.91 -14.70
N TYR A 272 -9.20 8.39 -15.85
CA TYR A 272 -10.59 8.32 -16.27
C TYR A 272 -10.69 7.73 -17.68
N PRO A 273 -11.83 7.11 -18.03
CA PRO A 273 -12.06 6.57 -19.36
C PRO A 273 -11.69 7.54 -20.48
N GLY A 274 -12.03 8.84 -20.35
CA GLY A 274 -11.88 9.84 -21.41
C GLY A 274 -10.46 10.36 -21.71
N TYR A 275 -9.49 10.20 -20.81
CA TYR A 275 -8.19 10.89 -20.92
C TYR A 275 -7.15 10.13 -21.76
N TRP A 276 -7.10 8.81 -21.67
CA TRP A 276 -6.00 7.98 -22.19
C TRP A 276 -6.43 7.02 -23.31
N GLY A 277 -7.23 7.54 -24.23
CA GLY A 277 -7.79 6.74 -25.32
C GLY A 277 -9.19 6.23 -25.04
N GLY A 278 -10.02 7.05 -24.40
CA GLY A 278 -11.49 7.06 -24.48
C GLY A 278 -12.06 5.92 -25.29
N LEU A 279 -12.37 4.80 -24.61
CA LEU A 279 -13.12 3.66 -25.12
C LEU A 279 -12.45 2.76 -26.19
N SER A 280 -11.17 2.91 -26.57
CA SER A 280 -10.69 2.27 -27.82
C SER A 280 -10.39 0.76 -27.73
N ASN A 281 -9.79 0.26 -26.64
CA ASN A 281 -9.51 -1.15 -26.28
C ASN A 281 -8.31 -1.18 -25.30
N TYR A 282 -8.05 -2.34 -24.67
CA TYR A 282 -6.92 -2.57 -23.76
C TYR A 282 -5.57 -2.05 -24.29
N GLN A 283 -5.23 -2.27 -25.57
CA GLN A 283 -3.91 -1.91 -26.10
C GLN A 283 -3.66 -0.41 -26.08
N SER A 284 -4.67 0.40 -26.43
CA SER A 284 -4.56 1.87 -26.37
C SER A 284 -4.35 2.35 -24.93
N PHE A 285 -5.09 1.78 -23.98
CA PHE A 285 -4.96 2.13 -22.57
C PHE A 285 -3.59 1.72 -22.01
N GLN A 286 -3.13 0.49 -22.30
CA GLN A 286 -1.80 0.03 -21.91
C GLN A 286 -0.68 0.91 -22.51
N ASN A 287 -0.82 1.34 -23.77
CA ASN A 287 0.14 2.25 -24.40
C ASN A 287 0.18 3.61 -23.69
N ALA A 288 -0.99 4.16 -23.35
CA ALA A 288 -1.06 5.42 -22.62
C ALA A 288 -0.48 5.30 -21.19
N TRP A 289 -0.74 4.20 -20.48
CA TRP A 289 -0.07 3.89 -19.21
C TRP A 289 1.45 3.82 -19.38
N ASN A 290 1.92 3.10 -20.40
CA ASN A 290 3.35 2.92 -20.69
C ASN A 290 4.07 4.24 -20.98
N ILE A 291 3.38 5.18 -21.63
CA ILE A 291 3.91 6.51 -21.89
C ILE A 291 3.89 7.32 -20.59
N ASN A 292 2.72 7.44 -19.96
CA ASN A 292 2.50 8.50 -18.99
C ASN A 292 2.85 8.13 -17.55
N VAL A 293 2.68 6.86 -17.13
CA VAL A 293 2.79 6.45 -15.72
C VAL A 293 3.85 5.38 -15.50
N LYS A 294 3.95 4.37 -16.37
CA LYS A 294 4.92 3.27 -16.21
C LYS A 294 6.34 3.75 -15.92
N PRO A 295 6.88 4.81 -16.58
CA PRO A 295 8.24 5.25 -16.31
C PRO A 295 8.48 5.60 -14.83
N ILE A 296 7.50 6.22 -14.17
CA ILE A 296 7.60 6.56 -12.75
C ILE A 296 7.17 5.40 -11.85
N ALA A 297 6.18 4.61 -12.26
CA ALA A 297 5.75 3.40 -11.54
C ALA A 297 6.86 2.34 -11.45
N ASP A 298 7.82 2.33 -12.38
CA ASP A 298 8.95 1.42 -12.33
C ASP A 298 9.94 1.72 -11.20
N ILE A 299 9.90 2.93 -10.61
CA ILE A 299 10.85 3.38 -9.59
C ILE A 299 10.21 3.95 -8.32
N ALA A 300 8.90 4.18 -8.30
CA ALA A 300 8.16 4.71 -7.15
C ALA A 300 6.74 4.13 -7.08
N PRO A 301 6.11 4.07 -5.89
CA PRO A 301 4.72 3.63 -5.77
C PRO A 301 3.75 4.64 -6.35
N ILE A 302 2.62 4.13 -6.83
CA ILE A 302 1.54 4.92 -7.41
C ILE A 302 0.31 4.84 -6.50
N ALA A 303 -0.37 5.97 -6.33
CA ALA A 303 -1.73 6.02 -5.83
C ALA A 303 -2.62 6.63 -6.93
N ILE A 304 -3.55 5.87 -7.48
CA ILE A 304 -4.61 6.45 -8.32
C ILE A 304 -5.62 7.08 -7.36
N THR A 305 -5.50 8.38 -7.19
CA THR A 305 -6.27 9.16 -6.21
C THR A 305 -7.64 9.56 -6.75
N GLU A 306 -7.90 9.33 -8.04
CA GLU A 306 -9.19 9.62 -8.65
C GLU A 306 -9.46 8.75 -9.88
N THR A 307 -10.59 8.05 -9.84
CA THR A 307 -11.18 7.36 -10.99
C THR A 307 -12.66 7.09 -10.68
N ASP A 308 -13.49 7.01 -11.70
CA ASP A 308 -14.77 6.34 -11.65
C ASP A 308 -15.16 5.89 -13.06
N TRP A 309 -16.16 5.02 -13.13
CA TRP A 309 -16.81 4.72 -14.39
C TRP A 309 -18.23 4.20 -14.21
N ALA A 310 -19.06 4.50 -15.18
CA ALA A 310 -20.39 3.92 -15.35
C ALA A 310 -20.88 4.16 -16.79
N PRO A 311 -21.80 3.31 -17.29
CA PRO A 311 -22.45 3.55 -18.57
C PRO A 311 -23.09 4.93 -18.63
N GLN A 312 -23.23 5.46 -19.85
CA GLN A 312 -23.88 6.73 -20.09
C GLN A 312 -25.29 6.75 -19.47
N GLY A 313 -25.62 7.83 -18.76
CA GLY A 313 -26.92 8.02 -18.10
C GLY A 313 -26.89 7.89 -16.58
N TYR A 314 -25.83 7.32 -16.00
CA TYR A 314 -25.69 7.20 -14.54
C TYR A 314 -25.16 8.46 -13.82
N GLY A 315 -24.65 9.45 -14.56
CA GLY A 315 -24.19 10.73 -13.99
C GLY A 315 -22.81 10.71 -13.33
N THR A 316 -21.99 9.71 -13.64
CA THR A 316 -20.57 9.63 -13.25
C THR A 316 -19.70 10.60 -14.06
N PHE A 317 -18.48 10.89 -13.58
CA PHE A 317 -17.50 11.69 -14.33
C PHE A 317 -16.89 10.88 -15.50
N GLY A 318 -16.59 9.61 -15.28
CA GLY A 318 -16.03 8.70 -16.27
C GLY A 318 -17.09 7.92 -17.03
N ILE A 319 -17.49 8.37 -18.22
CA ILE A 319 -18.37 7.56 -19.07
C ILE A 319 -17.59 6.36 -19.61
N GLY A 320 -17.93 5.16 -19.15
CA GLY A 320 -17.22 3.92 -19.49
C GLY A 320 -17.87 2.68 -18.90
N THR A 321 -17.43 1.51 -19.34
CA THR A 321 -17.95 0.21 -18.87
C THR A 321 -16.87 -0.57 -18.14
N THR A 322 -17.25 -1.59 -17.37
CA THR A 322 -16.29 -2.49 -16.72
C THR A 322 -15.62 -3.40 -17.75
N GLY A 323 -16.41 -4.07 -18.57
CA GLY A 323 -15.93 -4.97 -19.63
C GLY A 323 -15.08 -6.13 -19.13
N THR A 324 -14.01 -6.45 -19.84
CA THR A 324 -13.17 -7.64 -19.62
C THR A 324 -11.69 -7.32 -19.65
N ALA A 325 -10.92 -7.91 -18.73
CA ALA A 325 -9.47 -7.72 -18.67
C ALA A 325 -8.78 -8.19 -19.96
N GLY A 326 -7.98 -7.30 -20.56
CA GLY A 326 -7.32 -7.52 -21.86
C GLY A 326 -8.24 -7.31 -23.06
N GLY A 327 -9.51 -6.94 -22.85
CA GLY A 327 -10.54 -6.82 -23.88
C GLY A 327 -11.16 -5.42 -23.95
N SER A 328 -12.48 -5.37 -24.04
CA SER A 328 -13.27 -4.14 -24.03
C SER A 328 -13.49 -3.62 -22.60
N GLY A 329 -13.90 -2.35 -22.48
CA GLY A 329 -14.20 -1.71 -21.20
C GLY A 329 -12.99 -1.07 -20.53
N PHE A 330 -13.28 -0.15 -19.62
CA PHE A 330 -12.28 0.59 -18.87
C PHE A 330 -11.96 -0.11 -17.54
N GLY A 331 -12.98 -0.44 -16.74
CA GLY A 331 -12.80 -0.91 -15.36
C GLY A 331 -11.90 -2.14 -15.21
N ALA A 332 -12.20 -3.21 -15.95
CA ALA A 332 -11.42 -4.45 -15.90
C ALA A 332 -9.99 -4.25 -16.44
N ASN A 333 -9.82 -3.37 -17.43
CA ASN A 333 -8.49 -3.04 -17.97
C ASN A 333 -7.68 -2.15 -17.00
N LEU A 334 -8.32 -1.25 -16.27
CA LEU A 334 -7.69 -0.46 -15.22
C LEU A 334 -7.15 -1.39 -14.14
N LYS A 335 -8.00 -2.29 -13.63
CA LYS A 335 -7.60 -3.31 -12.65
C LYS A 335 -6.44 -4.15 -13.17
N TYR A 336 -6.56 -4.66 -14.39
CA TYR A 336 -5.53 -5.51 -15.00
C TYR A 336 -4.18 -4.80 -15.09
N ILE A 337 -4.14 -3.54 -15.55
CA ILE A 337 -2.91 -2.74 -15.62
C ILE A 337 -2.33 -2.48 -14.22
N ALA A 338 -3.18 -2.11 -13.25
CA ALA A 338 -2.77 -1.88 -11.87
C ALA A 338 -2.14 -3.14 -11.24
N ASP A 339 -2.77 -4.29 -11.43
CA ASP A 339 -2.29 -5.59 -10.94
C ASP A 339 -0.96 -5.99 -11.57
N GLN A 340 -0.81 -5.82 -12.89
CA GLN A 340 0.44 -6.10 -13.59
C GLN A 340 1.59 -5.18 -13.14
N SER A 341 1.27 -3.94 -12.75
CA SER A 341 2.28 -3.02 -12.20
C SER A 341 2.71 -3.40 -10.77
N GLY A 342 1.82 -4.02 -9.98
CA GLY A 342 2.11 -4.60 -8.67
C GLY A 342 2.40 -3.59 -7.54
N ASN A 343 2.24 -2.28 -7.80
CA ASN A 343 2.58 -1.21 -6.86
C ASN A 343 1.62 -0.01 -6.94
N VAL A 344 0.37 -0.27 -7.31
CA VAL A 344 -0.66 0.74 -7.57
C VAL A 344 -1.76 0.60 -6.52
N SER A 345 -1.82 1.54 -5.59
CA SER A 345 -2.99 1.76 -4.73
C SER A 345 -4.03 2.56 -5.51
N TRP A 346 -5.33 2.40 -5.27
CA TRP A 346 -6.34 3.18 -5.98
C TRP A 346 -7.69 3.33 -5.27
N ASN A 347 -8.36 4.46 -5.53
CA ASN A 347 -9.70 4.74 -5.00
C ASN A 347 -10.67 5.19 -6.07
N VAL A 348 -11.95 4.95 -5.79
CA VAL A 348 -13.06 5.54 -6.55
C VAL A 348 -13.30 6.98 -6.07
N LEU A 349 -13.74 7.87 -6.96
CA LEU A 349 -13.83 9.32 -6.75
C LEU A 349 -14.68 9.73 -5.53
N ALA A 350 -15.80 9.08 -5.25
CA ALA A 350 -16.73 9.56 -4.22
C ALA A 350 -17.64 8.43 -3.69
N PRO A 351 -18.26 8.60 -2.51
CA PRO A 351 -19.11 7.57 -1.92
C PRO A 351 -20.33 7.21 -2.77
N ASP A 352 -20.87 8.14 -3.55
CA ASP A 352 -22.03 7.91 -4.42
C ASP A 352 -21.73 7.02 -5.63
N ASN A 353 -20.45 6.87 -5.98
CA ASN A 353 -19.96 5.89 -6.92
C ASN A 353 -19.87 4.47 -6.34
N LEU A 354 -20.05 4.28 -5.03
CA LEU A 354 -20.02 2.96 -4.36
C LEU A 354 -21.35 2.62 -3.66
N LEU A 355 -21.99 3.60 -3.04
CA LEU A 355 -23.26 3.52 -2.32
C LEU A 355 -24.31 4.33 -3.07
N HIS A 356 -25.54 3.84 -3.17
CA HIS A 356 -26.60 4.55 -3.88
C HIS A 356 -26.76 5.98 -3.33
N LYS A 357 -26.45 6.98 -4.16
CA LYS A 357 -26.51 8.42 -3.81
C LYS A 357 -25.64 8.82 -2.62
N GLY A 358 -24.65 8.00 -2.26
CA GLY A 358 -23.77 8.21 -1.12
C GLY A 358 -24.41 7.89 0.23
N ASP A 359 -25.64 7.37 0.27
CA ASP A 359 -26.33 7.06 1.52
C ASP A 359 -25.72 5.81 2.18
N PRO A 360 -25.14 5.92 3.40
CA PRO A 360 -24.57 4.79 4.13
C PRO A 360 -25.58 3.70 4.51
N ASN A 361 -26.87 4.00 4.47
CA ASN A 361 -27.94 3.03 4.74
C ASN A 361 -28.49 2.37 3.47
N ALA A 362 -28.08 2.84 2.29
CA ALA A 362 -28.54 2.29 1.03
C ALA A 362 -27.68 1.10 0.56
N GLY A 363 -28.10 0.50 -0.55
CA GLY A 363 -27.36 -0.57 -1.22
C GLY A 363 -26.19 -0.05 -2.07
N THR A 364 -25.54 -0.97 -2.77
CA THR A 364 -24.51 -0.66 -3.77
C THR A 364 -25.07 0.33 -4.82
N ALA A 365 -24.24 1.28 -5.25
CA ALA A 365 -24.63 2.24 -6.30
C ALA A 365 -25.00 1.55 -7.62
N TYR A 366 -25.64 2.32 -8.52
CA TYR A 366 -25.96 1.89 -9.89
C TYR A 366 -26.81 0.62 -9.97
N ASN A 367 -27.67 0.36 -8.97
CA ASN A 367 -28.47 -0.85 -8.90
C ASN A 367 -27.65 -2.15 -9.00
N ASN A 368 -26.39 -2.10 -8.53
CA ASN A 368 -25.44 -3.20 -8.61
C ASN A 368 -25.15 -3.64 -10.07
N ASP A 369 -25.24 -2.71 -11.03
CA ASP A 369 -24.83 -2.91 -12.42
C ASP A 369 -23.33 -3.20 -12.50
N TRP A 370 -23.00 -4.37 -13.06
CA TRP A 370 -21.61 -4.82 -13.21
C TRP A 370 -20.78 -3.91 -14.12
N GLU A 371 -21.42 -3.21 -15.06
CA GLU A 371 -20.71 -2.30 -15.97
C GLU A 371 -20.38 -0.95 -15.34
N ALA A 372 -20.94 -0.64 -14.16
CA ALA A 372 -20.58 0.53 -13.37
C ALA A 372 -19.60 0.14 -12.24
N CYS A 373 -18.79 1.08 -11.79
CA CYS A 373 -17.67 0.82 -10.88
C CYS A 373 -18.05 0.14 -9.56
N ALA A 374 -19.22 0.40 -9.01
CA ALA A 374 -19.61 -0.03 -7.66
C ALA A 374 -19.58 -1.55 -7.45
N ALA A 375 -20.26 -2.32 -8.31
CA ALA A 375 -20.37 -3.77 -8.20
C ALA A 375 -19.01 -4.51 -8.35
N PRO A 376 -18.22 -4.28 -9.41
CA PRO A 376 -16.91 -4.92 -9.55
C PRO A 376 -15.93 -4.48 -8.47
N VAL A 377 -15.88 -3.19 -8.09
CA VAL A 377 -14.98 -2.72 -7.03
C VAL A 377 -15.30 -3.39 -5.70
N LYS A 378 -16.58 -3.61 -5.38
CA LYS A 378 -16.98 -4.34 -4.17
C LYS A 378 -16.33 -5.73 -4.11
N GLN A 379 -16.35 -6.46 -5.23
CA GLN A 379 -15.73 -7.79 -5.33
C GLN A 379 -14.20 -7.74 -5.38
N TRP A 380 -13.62 -6.82 -6.15
CA TRP A 380 -12.17 -6.73 -6.30
C TRP A 380 -11.48 -6.28 -5.02
N PHE A 381 -12.08 -5.35 -4.27
CA PHE A 381 -11.51 -4.88 -3.01
C PHE A 381 -11.58 -5.95 -1.92
N GLN A 382 -12.60 -6.82 -1.95
CA GLN A 382 -12.61 -8.04 -1.14
C GLN A 382 -11.41 -8.96 -1.48
N GLN A 383 -11.11 -9.16 -2.76
CA GLN A 383 -9.95 -9.96 -3.18
C GLN A 383 -8.65 -9.33 -2.69
N TYR A 384 -8.47 -8.03 -2.89
CA TYR A 384 -7.28 -7.32 -2.41
C TYR A 384 -7.15 -7.35 -0.89
N ALA A 385 -8.24 -7.39 -0.13
CA ALA A 385 -8.16 -7.51 1.33
C ALA A 385 -7.48 -8.81 1.81
N SER A 386 -7.36 -9.82 0.93
CA SER A 386 -6.67 -11.08 1.23
C SER A 386 -5.16 -11.07 0.91
N SER A 387 -4.64 -10.06 0.20
CA SER A 387 -3.27 -10.03 -0.33
C SER A 387 -2.65 -8.62 -0.30
N ASN A 388 -1.35 -8.49 -0.01
CA ASN A 388 -0.66 -7.18 0.01
C ASN A 388 -1.35 -6.14 0.93
N TYR A 389 -1.92 -6.61 2.06
CA TYR A 389 -2.50 -5.74 3.08
C TYR A 389 -1.43 -5.36 4.12
N PRO A 390 -1.57 -4.19 4.78
CA PRO A 390 -0.64 -3.70 5.79
C PRO A 390 -0.52 -4.64 7.01
N VAL A 391 0.71 -4.93 7.45
CA VAL A 391 0.99 -5.71 8.67
C VAL A 391 1.87 -4.91 9.63
N GLY A 392 1.39 -4.71 10.87
CA GLY A 392 2.09 -3.88 11.86
C GLY A 392 2.85 -4.62 12.95
N ASN A 393 2.55 -5.89 13.13
CA ASN A 393 3.39 -6.75 13.92
C ASN A 393 4.28 -7.54 12.95
N CYS A 394 5.58 -7.27 12.94
CA CYS A 394 6.52 -8.11 12.20
C CYS A 394 6.72 -9.48 12.84
N ASN A 395 6.13 -9.66 14.03
CA ASN A 395 5.58 -10.94 14.44
C ASN A 395 4.21 -11.12 13.77
N THR A 396 4.15 -11.15 12.44
CA THR A 396 3.21 -12.11 11.91
C THR A 396 3.77 -13.42 12.38
N ASN A 397 2.96 -14.15 13.12
CA ASN A 397 2.94 -15.57 12.91
C ASN A 397 2.66 -15.79 11.40
N ASN A 398 3.67 -15.58 10.54
CA ASN A 398 4.00 -16.60 9.57
C ASN A 398 4.54 -17.75 10.44
N SER A 399 3.64 -18.35 11.23
CA SER A 399 3.82 -19.74 11.59
C SER A 399 4.13 -20.37 10.26
N LEU A 400 5.29 -20.99 10.17
CA LEU A 400 5.67 -21.72 8.98
C LEU A 400 4.43 -22.52 8.55
N VAL A 401 4.13 -22.50 7.27
CA VAL A 401 3.04 -23.30 6.75
C VAL A 401 3.55 -24.73 6.79
N ASN A 402 2.82 -25.62 7.45
CA ASN A 402 3.19 -27.03 7.45
C ASN A 402 3.22 -27.54 6.00
N ASN A 403 4.29 -28.22 5.62
CA ASN A 403 4.64 -28.58 4.24
C ASN A 403 4.96 -27.40 3.30
N GLY A 404 5.22 -26.19 3.81
CA GLY A 404 5.70 -25.08 3.00
C GLY A 404 7.19 -25.23 2.65
N ILE A 405 7.56 -24.91 1.41
CA ILE A 405 8.96 -24.80 0.96
C ILE A 405 9.44 -23.37 1.24
N TYR A 406 10.59 -23.28 1.90
CA TYR A 406 11.21 -22.02 2.27
C TYR A 406 12.66 -21.93 1.79
N GLU A 407 13.07 -20.70 1.49
CA GLU A 407 14.46 -20.27 1.53
C GLU A 407 14.70 -19.55 2.86
N ILE A 408 15.85 -19.80 3.50
CA ILE A 408 16.20 -19.27 4.82
C ILE A 408 17.36 -18.30 4.65
N GLU A 409 17.09 -17.01 4.74
CA GLU A 409 18.04 -15.90 4.55
C GLU A 409 18.73 -15.51 5.86
N PHE A 410 20.02 -15.18 5.82
CA PHE A 410 20.77 -14.68 6.97
C PHE A 410 20.66 -13.15 7.08
N GLN A 411 20.43 -12.60 8.27
CA GLN A 411 20.38 -11.13 8.46
C GLN A 411 21.71 -10.44 8.12
N THR A 412 22.85 -11.11 8.33
CA THR A 412 24.18 -10.54 8.06
C THR A 412 24.37 -10.15 6.58
N ASP A 413 23.76 -10.88 5.64
CA ASP A 413 23.83 -10.58 4.20
C ASP A 413 22.59 -11.18 3.49
N ALA A 414 21.69 -10.31 3.01
CA ALA A 414 20.45 -10.70 2.34
C ALA A 414 20.65 -11.43 0.99
N ASN A 415 21.89 -11.50 0.48
CA ASN A 415 22.24 -12.32 -0.68
C ASN A 415 22.66 -13.75 -0.31
N LYS A 416 22.78 -14.05 0.99
CA LYS A 416 23.20 -15.34 1.53
C LYS A 416 22.02 -16.09 2.16
N VAL A 417 21.91 -17.36 1.83
CA VAL A 417 20.86 -18.25 2.31
C VAL A 417 21.45 -19.56 2.83
N LEU A 418 20.70 -20.28 3.65
CA LEU A 418 21.11 -21.59 4.16
C LEU A 418 21.17 -22.60 3.01
N ASP A 419 22.36 -23.15 2.82
CA ASP A 419 22.72 -24.01 1.70
C ASP A 419 23.26 -25.35 2.22
N LEU A 420 22.74 -26.44 1.65
CA LEU A 420 23.35 -27.75 1.76
C LEU A 420 24.57 -27.79 0.83
N LYS A 421 25.77 -27.84 1.41
CA LYS A 421 27.03 -27.75 0.66
C LYS A 421 27.06 -28.79 -0.47
N SER A 422 27.23 -28.29 -1.70
CA SER A 422 27.25 -29.08 -2.94
C SER A 422 26.00 -29.93 -3.20
N GLY A 423 24.89 -29.69 -2.49
CA GLY A 423 23.67 -30.50 -2.56
C GLY A 423 23.87 -31.94 -2.09
N GLU A 424 24.84 -32.19 -1.21
CA GLU A 424 25.24 -33.54 -0.79
C GLU A 424 24.17 -34.22 0.08
N ASP A 425 23.45 -35.21 -0.47
CA ASP A 425 22.43 -35.99 0.24
C ASP A 425 23.04 -37.12 1.09
N ALA A 426 23.85 -36.74 2.08
CA ALA A 426 24.52 -37.67 2.99
C ALA A 426 24.35 -37.27 4.46
N ASN A 427 24.37 -38.29 5.34
CA ASN A 427 24.45 -38.07 6.78
C ASN A 427 25.78 -37.39 7.12
N GLY A 428 25.73 -36.23 7.77
CA GLY A 428 26.93 -35.46 8.07
C GLY A 428 27.16 -34.28 7.14
N ALA A 429 26.39 -34.17 6.05
CA ALA A 429 26.59 -33.11 5.07
C ALA A 429 26.44 -31.72 5.68
N VAL A 430 27.28 -30.81 5.20
CA VAL A 430 27.50 -29.49 5.79
C VAL A 430 26.40 -28.51 5.39
N LEU A 431 25.91 -27.75 6.37
CA LEU A 431 25.05 -26.60 6.15
C LEU A 431 25.86 -25.32 6.32
N ARG A 432 25.72 -24.38 5.38
CA ARG A 432 26.56 -23.17 5.32
C ARG A 432 25.79 -21.98 4.74
N PRO A 433 26.27 -20.74 4.92
CA PRO A 433 25.81 -19.61 4.14
C PRO A 433 26.34 -19.71 2.71
N TRP A 434 25.47 -19.55 1.71
CA TRP A 434 25.89 -19.49 0.32
C TRP A 434 25.10 -18.47 -0.47
N THR A 435 25.68 -17.98 -1.57
CA THR A 435 24.99 -17.02 -2.45
C THR A 435 23.73 -17.67 -3.01
N ARG A 436 22.61 -16.94 -2.91
CA ARG A 436 21.32 -17.32 -3.47
C ARG A 436 21.46 -17.67 -4.96
N ASN A 437 21.12 -18.90 -5.32
CA ASN A 437 21.19 -19.39 -6.70
C ASN A 437 19.95 -20.19 -7.13
N GLY A 438 19.01 -20.42 -6.21
CA GLY A 438 17.74 -21.08 -6.51
C GLY A 438 17.79 -22.61 -6.56
N ALA A 439 18.93 -23.23 -6.29
CA ALA A 439 19.09 -24.68 -6.30
C ALA A 439 18.27 -25.37 -5.20
N SER A 440 17.94 -26.66 -5.39
CA SER A 440 17.28 -27.49 -4.38
C SER A 440 18.03 -27.57 -3.05
N ALA A 441 19.37 -27.38 -3.09
CA ALA A 441 20.23 -27.27 -1.91
C ALA A 441 19.88 -26.10 -0.99
N GLN A 442 19.12 -25.11 -1.47
CA GLN A 442 18.71 -23.89 -0.75
C GLN A 442 17.20 -23.88 -0.45
N ARG A 443 16.58 -25.06 -0.41
CA ARG A 443 15.12 -25.22 -0.29
C ARG A 443 14.80 -26.19 0.84
N TRP A 444 14.05 -25.70 1.81
CA TRP A 444 13.78 -26.38 3.06
C TRP A 444 12.27 -26.50 3.27
N VAL A 445 11.76 -27.72 3.38
CA VAL A 445 10.36 -27.98 3.72
C VAL A 445 10.18 -27.85 5.22
N ALA A 446 9.34 -26.93 5.67
CA ALA A 446 8.97 -26.80 7.07
C ALA A 446 7.89 -27.82 7.43
N ILE A 447 8.18 -28.68 8.41
CA ILE A 447 7.28 -29.70 8.93
C ILE A 447 6.96 -29.37 10.38
N ASP A 448 5.68 -29.26 10.71
CA ASP A 448 5.22 -29.08 12.08
C ASP A 448 5.60 -30.31 12.92
N ALA A 449 6.36 -30.10 13.99
CA ALA A 449 6.79 -31.15 14.92
C ALA A 449 5.98 -31.14 16.23
N GLY A 450 4.93 -30.33 16.32
CA GLY A 450 4.05 -30.19 17.47
C GLY A 450 4.64 -29.30 18.57
N ASN A 451 3.78 -28.82 19.47
CA ASN A 451 4.16 -28.01 20.65
C ASN A 451 5.02 -26.78 20.32
N GLY A 452 4.81 -26.17 19.14
CA GLY A 452 5.53 -24.97 18.69
C GLY A 452 6.93 -25.22 18.12
N TYR A 453 7.28 -26.48 17.82
CA TYR A 453 8.56 -26.85 17.20
C TYR A 453 8.40 -27.21 15.71
N TRP A 454 9.47 -26.96 14.95
CA TRP A 454 9.55 -27.18 13.52
C TRP A 454 10.73 -28.08 13.16
N ARG A 455 10.58 -28.81 12.06
CA ARG A 455 11.64 -29.55 11.39
C ARG A 455 11.81 -29.04 9.96
N PHE A 456 13.05 -29.01 9.47
CA PHE A 456 13.37 -28.53 8.13
C PHE A 456 13.97 -29.66 7.30
N VAL A 457 13.19 -30.17 6.35
CA VAL A 457 13.60 -31.25 5.44
C VAL A 457 14.21 -30.66 4.17
N SER A 458 15.34 -31.18 3.71
CA SER A 458 16.00 -30.67 2.50
C SER A 458 15.29 -31.16 1.24
N LYS A 459 15.00 -30.26 0.29
CA LYS A 459 14.52 -30.64 -1.05
C LYS A 459 15.61 -31.26 -1.93
N ALA A 460 16.88 -31.12 -1.57
CA ALA A 460 17.98 -31.82 -2.23
C ALA A 460 18.12 -33.27 -1.75
N SER A 461 17.39 -33.67 -0.70
CA SER A 461 17.44 -35.03 -0.16
C SER A 461 16.35 -35.92 -0.75
N ALA A 462 16.73 -37.01 -1.41
CA ALA A 462 15.78 -38.03 -1.86
C ALA A 462 15.26 -38.88 -0.69
N SER A 463 15.98 -38.89 0.44
CA SER A 463 15.63 -39.67 1.64
C SER A 463 14.96 -38.83 2.74
N ASN A 464 14.47 -37.63 2.42
CA ASN A 464 13.83 -36.71 3.36
C ASN A 464 14.70 -36.39 4.60
N ARG A 465 16.02 -36.27 4.42
CA ARG A 465 16.95 -35.85 5.49
C ARG A 465 16.66 -34.41 5.91
N CYS A 466 16.90 -34.11 7.18
CA CYS A 466 16.58 -32.82 7.78
C CYS A 466 17.76 -32.20 8.53
N ILE A 467 17.59 -30.94 8.90
CA ILE A 467 18.54 -30.19 9.73
C ILE A 467 18.57 -30.77 11.15
N ASP A 468 19.75 -31.14 11.61
CA ASP A 468 20.02 -31.96 12.79
C ASP A 468 21.17 -31.39 13.62
N LEU A 469 20.96 -31.32 14.94
CA LEU A 469 22.00 -31.03 15.91
C LEU A 469 22.82 -32.29 16.21
N THR A 470 24.10 -32.26 15.87
CA THR A 470 24.98 -33.44 15.99
C THR A 470 24.87 -34.12 17.35
N SER A 471 24.46 -35.38 17.33
CA SER A 471 24.39 -36.26 18.51
C SER A 471 23.56 -35.69 19.67
N ASN A 472 22.59 -34.81 19.39
CA ASN A 472 21.78 -34.15 20.43
C ASN A 472 22.66 -33.41 21.48
N SER A 473 23.86 -32.98 21.08
CA SER A 473 24.85 -32.34 21.97
C SER A 473 24.49 -30.88 22.19
N ASN A 474 24.45 -30.44 23.45
CA ASN A 474 24.29 -29.04 23.82
C ASN A 474 25.62 -28.28 23.91
N THR A 475 26.74 -28.89 23.52
CA THR A 475 28.08 -28.26 23.58
C THR A 475 28.16 -27.11 22.57
N LEU A 476 28.73 -25.97 22.98
CA LEU A 476 28.93 -24.82 22.09
C LEU A 476 29.85 -25.19 20.91
N GLY A 477 29.49 -24.71 19.72
CA GLY A 477 30.19 -25.04 18.48
C GLY A 477 29.85 -26.40 17.89
N THR A 478 28.91 -27.15 18.50
CA THR A 478 28.40 -28.40 17.92
C THR A 478 27.84 -28.11 16.52
N SER A 479 28.27 -28.86 15.51
CA SER A 479 27.81 -28.69 14.13
C SER A 479 26.32 -28.99 14.00
N ILE A 480 25.61 -28.13 13.26
CA ILE A 480 24.27 -28.36 12.76
C ILE A 480 24.39 -28.78 11.30
N ARG A 481 23.86 -29.96 10.98
CA ARG A 481 24.18 -30.70 9.76
C ARG A 481 22.94 -31.34 9.14
N LEU A 482 23.09 -31.93 7.96
CA LEU A 482 22.06 -32.79 7.40
C LEU A 482 22.16 -34.21 8.00
N TRP A 483 21.03 -34.77 8.41
CA TRP A 483 20.97 -36.14 8.92
C TRP A 483 19.64 -36.83 8.61
N GLN A 484 19.65 -38.16 8.69
CA GLN A 484 18.46 -38.99 8.60
C GLN A 484 17.38 -38.49 9.56
N ASN A 485 16.17 -38.25 9.03
CA ASN A 485 15.05 -37.76 9.82
C ASN A 485 14.53 -38.87 10.75
N TYR A 486 14.74 -38.68 12.06
CA TYR A 486 14.30 -39.57 13.13
C TYR A 486 13.16 -38.99 13.96
N GLY A 487 12.77 -37.74 13.71
CA GLY A 487 11.67 -37.12 14.43
C GLY A 487 12.00 -36.69 15.87
N ASN A 488 13.25 -36.77 16.31
CA ASN A 488 13.68 -36.54 17.69
C ASN A 488 14.00 -35.04 17.98
N ASP A 489 14.40 -34.75 19.22
CA ASP A 489 14.64 -33.39 19.69
C ASP A 489 15.85 -32.70 19.03
N ALA A 490 16.84 -33.46 18.56
CA ALA A 490 17.97 -32.92 17.80
C ALA A 490 17.54 -32.29 16.46
N GLN A 491 16.33 -32.61 15.98
CA GLN A 491 15.78 -32.18 14.70
C GLN A 491 14.58 -31.25 14.86
N ALA A 492 14.33 -30.81 16.09
CA ALA A 492 13.21 -29.96 16.45
C ALA A 492 13.73 -28.58 16.87
N TRP A 493 13.18 -27.55 16.24
CA TRP A 493 13.65 -26.17 16.36
C TRP A 493 12.50 -25.25 16.72
N GLN A 494 12.67 -24.44 17.76
CA GLN A 494 11.71 -23.39 18.08
C GLN A 494 12.01 -22.17 17.22
N VAL A 495 11.05 -21.79 16.38
CA VAL A 495 11.18 -20.62 15.50
C VAL A 495 10.46 -19.47 16.16
N VAL A 496 11.22 -18.53 16.71
CA VAL A 496 10.68 -17.41 17.48
C VAL A 496 10.92 -16.12 16.72
N ALA A 497 9.83 -15.44 16.37
CA ALA A 497 9.90 -14.16 15.70
C ALA A 497 10.63 -13.12 16.58
N VAL A 498 11.38 -12.26 15.91
CA VAL A 498 11.98 -11.03 16.47
C VAL A 498 11.52 -9.83 15.63
N SER A 499 12.17 -8.67 15.76
CA SER A 499 11.83 -7.48 14.95
C SER A 499 12.20 -7.63 13.47
N ASN A 500 11.55 -6.83 12.61
CA ASN A 500 11.89 -6.67 11.17
C ASN A 500 11.75 -7.94 10.32
N GLY A 501 10.88 -8.88 10.73
CA GLY A 501 10.59 -10.12 9.99
C GLY A 501 11.71 -11.16 10.06
N TYR A 502 12.64 -11.00 11.01
CA TYR A 502 13.64 -12.00 11.33
C TYR A 502 13.14 -12.91 12.47
N TYR A 503 13.79 -14.06 12.58
CA TYR A 503 13.51 -15.11 13.54
C TYR A 503 14.82 -15.56 14.17
N LYS A 504 14.78 -15.85 15.47
CA LYS A 504 15.78 -16.71 16.10
C LYS A 504 15.31 -18.16 16.01
N ILE A 505 16.24 -19.08 15.80
CA ILE A 505 15.96 -20.52 15.68
C ILE A 505 16.67 -21.22 16.82
N LEU A 506 15.91 -21.62 17.84
CA LEU A 506 16.42 -22.19 19.09
C LEU A 506 16.30 -23.71 19.07
N SER A 507 17.24 -24.40 19.69
CA SER A 507 17.20 -25.87 19.79
C SER A 507 16.15 -26.32 20.78
N LYS A 508 15.43 -27.42 20.47
CA LYS A 508 14.60 -28.09 21.48
C LYS A 508 15.44 -28.73 22.60
N VAL A 509 16.68 -29.13 22.31
CA VAL A 509 17.60 -29.72 23.28
C VAL A 509 17.98 -28.71 24.37
N ASP A 510 18.14 -27.44 23.99
CA ASP A 510 18.46 -26.34 24.90
C ASP A 510 17.94 -25.03 24.31
N ALA A 511 16.85 -24.51 24.87
CA ALA A 511 16.17 -23.32 24.37
C ALA A 511 16.96 -22.01 24.60
N THR A 512 18.09 -22.05 25.30
CA THR A 512 19.00 -20.89 25.43
C THR A 512 19.98 -20.78 24.26
N ARG A 513 20.03 -21.81 23.40
CA ARG A 513 20.98 -21.94 22.30
C ARG A 513 20.28 -22.09 20.96
N GLY A 514 20.92 -21.61 19.91
CA GLY A 514 20.32 -21.57 18.59
C GLY A 514 21.32 -21.68 17.45
N TRP A 515 20.79 -21.53 16.24
CA TRP A 515 21.57 -21.51 15.02
C TRP A 515 22.48 -20.29 14.96
N ASP A 516 23.73 -20.51 14.58
CA ASP A 516 24.78 -19.49 14.53
C ASP A 516 25.75 -19.77 13.38
N ILE A 517 26.36 -18.72 12.84
CA ILE A 517 27.55 -18.80 11.99
C ILE A 517 28.75 -18.25 12.78
N PRO A 518 29.84 -19.03 12.95
CA PRO A 518 30.99 -18.60 13.73
C PRO A 518 31.54 -17.25 13.27
N ASN A 519 31.69 -16.32 14.23
CA ASN A 519 32.18 -14.96 13.99
C ASN A 519 31.39 -14.16 12.94
N CYS A 520 30.14 -14.58 12.64
CA CYS A 520 29.33 -14.06 11.55
C CYS A 520 30.01 -14.09 10.16
N THR A 521 30.93 -15.03 9.94
CA THR A 521 31.69 -15.14 8.68
C THR A 521 30.85 -15.78 7.57
N MET A 522 30.39 -14.97 6.60
CA MET A 522 29.49 -15.39 5.51
C MET A 522 30.22 -15.83 4.21
N ASP A 523 31.45 -16.36 4.34
CA ASP A 523 32.33 -16.73 3.23
C ASP A 523 31.97 -18.08 2.56
N GLY A 524 31.10 -18.87 3.18
CA GLY A 524 30.70 -20.20 2.73
C GLY A 524 31.68 -21.33 3.09
N ASN A 525 32.70 -21.04 3.90
CA ASN A 525 33.54 -22.03 4.57
C ASN A 525 33.10 -22.27 6.01
N SER A 526 32.48 -21.27 6.65
CA SER A 526 31.91 -21.39 7.98
C SER A 526 30.62 -22.22 7.95
N ASN A 527 30.49 -23.16 8.88
CA ASN A 527 29.35 -24.06 8.96
C ASN A 527 28.34 -23.54 9.98
N LEU A 528 27.07 -23.93 9.81
CA LEU A 528 26.05 -23.73 10.82
C LEU A 528 26.41 -24.51 12.09
N GLN A 529 26.36 -23.83 13.24
CA GLN A 529 26.68 -24.40 14.55
C GLN A 529 25.62 -24.04 15.59
N LEU A 530 25.67 -24.75 16.71
CA LEU A 530 24.94 -24.39 17.92
C LEU A 530 25.76 -23.41 18.75
N TRP A 531 25.16 -22.28 19.13
CA TRP A 531 25.78 -21.31 20.03
C TRP A 531 24.77 -20.70 21.00
N ASP A 532 25.24 -20.07 22.08
CA ASP A 532 24.38 -19.29 22.97
C ASP A 532 23.73 -18.15 22.18
N TYR A 533 22.44 -17.91 22.41
CA TYR A 533 21.72 -16.85 21.73
C TYR A 533 22.03 -15.48 22.34
N TYR A 534 22.69 -14.63 21.56
CA TYR A 534 23.02 -13.24 21.88
C TYR A 534 22.23 -12.23 21.04
N GLY A 535 21.47 -12.69 20.04
CA GLY A 535 20.70 -11.82 19.14
C GLY A 535 21.56 -11.04 18.14
N THR A 536 22.74 -11.56 17.80
CA THR A 536 23.61 -11.02 16.75
C THR A 536 23.04 -11.29 15.36
N SER A 537 23.50 -10.58 14.33
CA SER A 537 22.98 -10.74 12.97
C SER A 537 23.20 -12.13 12.38
N CYS A 538 24.23 -12.86 12.80
CA CYS A 538 24.44 -14.24 12.35
C CYS A 538 23.60 -15.30 13.07
N GLN A 539 22.74 -14.87 14.01
CA GLN A 539 21.77 -15.72 14.72
C GLN A 539 20.31 -15.40 14.34
N LEU A 540 20.14 -14.52 13.34
CA LEU A 540 18.84 -14.02 12.91
C LEU A 540 18.60 -14.35 11.44
N PHE A 541 17.43 -14.92 11.18
CA PHE A 541 17.09 -15.54 9.90
C PHE A 541 15.74 -15.06 9.39
N LYS A 542 15.55 -14.97 8.08
CA LYS A 542 14.26 -14.65 7.46
C LYS A 542 13.78 -15.82 6.61
N PHE A 543 12.52 -16.22 6.77
CA PHE A 543 11.90 -17.29 5.99
C PHE A 543 11.15 -16.70 4.81
N LYS A 544 11.59 -17.04 3.59
CA LYS A 544 10.89 -16.69 2.35
C LYS A 544 10.10 -17.90 1.85
N PHE A 545 8.78 -17.83 1.93
CA PHE A 545 7.90 -18.86 1.37
C PHE A 545 8.02 -18.90 -0.15
N ILE A 546 8.05 -20.11 -0.72
CA ILE A 546 8.21 -20.34 -2.15
C ILE A 546 6.95 -20.98 -2.74
N ALA A 547 6.53 -22.11 -2.17
CA ALA A 547 5.37 -22.90 -2.59
C ALA A 547 5.02 -23.93 -1.51
N MET A 548 3.89 -24.61 -1.66
CA MET A 548 3.64 -25.87 -0.95
C MET A 548 4.51 -27.00 -1.54
N ASN A 549 4.95 -27.94 -0.69
CA ASN A 549 5.80 -29.07 -1.08
C ASN A 549 5.08 -30.17 -1.86
#